data_AF-A0A953EPS6-F1
#
_entry.id   AF-A0A953EPS6-F1
#
_cell.length_a   1.000
_cell.length_b   1.000
_cell.length_c   1.000
_cell.angle_alpha   90.00
_cell.angle_beta   90.00
_cell.angle_gamma   90.00
#
_symmetry.space_group_name_H-M   'P 1'
#
loop_
_entity.id
_entity.type
_entity.pdbx_description
1 polymer ?
#
loop_
_entity_poly.entity_id
_entity_poly.type
_entity_poly.pdbx_seq_one_letter_code
_entity_poly.pdbx_strand_id
1 'polypeptide(L)'
;MQSSSLRFSESVRVLSDAARRLGWVVPAFRSPPQRPDVDRALRRRGDGHVTIAVRLAGRPFAAVQADLIDALLIVNEIVGADAQSSRRSLWNALALAGQVDGSPALLAA
;
A
#
# COMPACT_ATOMS: atom_id res chain seq x y z
N MET A 1 -19.72 0.53 9.88
CA MET A 1 -18.65 1.11 9.02
C MET A 1 -17.38 1.25 9.85
N GLN A 2 -16.29 0.60 9.45
CA GLN A 2 -14.98 0.82 10.08
C GLN A 2 -14.49 2.24 9.77
N SER A 3 -13.79 2.89 10.71
CA SER A 3 -13.19 4.21 10.44
C SER A 3 -12.07 4.09 9.41
N SER A 4 -11.92 5.10 8.53
CA SER A 4 -10.90 5.11 7.48
C SER A 4 -9.48 5.00 8.03
N SER A 5 -9.23 5.52 9.23
CA SER A 5 -7.94 5.41 9.93
C SER A 5 -7.63 3.99 10.38
N LEU A 6 -8.61 3.27 10.94
CA LEU A 6 -8.42 1.86 11.32
C LEU A 6 -8.16 0.99 10.09
N ARG A 7 -8.94 1.20 9.02
CA ARG A 7 -8.76 0.47 7.76
C ARG A 7 -7.39 0.73 7.13
N PHE A 8 -6.90 1.97 7.24
CA PHE A 8 -5.55 2.35 6.81
C PHE A 8 -4.48 1.62 7.61
N SER A 9 -4.56 1.65 8.94
CA SER A 9 -3.60 0.97 9.81
C SER A 9 -3.56 -0.54 9.57
N GLU A 10 -4.71 -1.19 9.40
CA GLU A 10 -4.76 -2.62 9.08
C GLU A 10 -4.17 -2.94 7.70
N SER A 11 -4.51 -2.16 6.67
CA SER A 11 -3.93 -2.34 5.33
C SER A 11 -2.40 -2.16 5.36
N VAL A 12 -1.90 -1.14 6.07
CA VAL A 12 -0.45 -0.93 6.25
C VAL A 12 0.21 -2.10 6.96
N ARG A 13 -0.41 -2.64 8.02
CA ARG A 13 0.11 -3.80 8.76
C ARG A 13 0.23 -5.02 7.85
N VAL A 14 -0.84 -5.36 7.13
CA VAL A 14 -0.88 -6.51 6.21
C VAL A 14 0.17 -6.39 5.11
N LEU A 15 0.26 -5.22 4.47
CA LEU A 15 1.23 -4.97 3.41
C LEU A 15 2.67 -4.97 3.94
N SER A 16 2.91 -4.44 5.12
CA SER A 16 4.23 -4.47 5.76
C SER A 16 4.67 -5.91 6.05
N ASP A 17 3.77 -6.75 6.55
CA ASP A 17 4.07 -8.15 6.82
C ASP A 17 4.33 -8.94 5.53
N ALA A 18 3.57 -8.66 4.47
CA ALA A 18 3.80 -9.24 3.16
C ALA A 18 5.15 -8.81 2.58
N ALA A 19 5.49 -7.53 2.65
CA ALA A 19 6.78 -7.00 2.19
C ALA A 19 7.96 -7.62 2.96
N ARG A 20 7.86 -7.78 4.29
CA ARG A 20 8.90 -8.45 5.09
C ARG A 20 9.11 -9.90 4.66
N ARG A 21 8.03 -10.64 4.37
CA ARG A 21 8.10 -12.02 3.86
C ARG A 21 8.78 -12.12 2.49
N LEU A 22 8.72 -11.05 1.69
CA LEU A 22 9.41 -10.94 0.41
C LEU A 22 10.86 -10.43 0.54
N GLY A 23 11.34 -10.15 1.77
CA GLY A 23 12.67 -9.60 2.01
C GLY A 23 12.81 -8.11 1.66
N TRP A 24 11.69 -7.39 1.54
CA TRP A 24 11.68 -5.99 1.11
C TRP A 24 11.86 -5.00 2.26
N VAL A 25 12.38 -3.82 1.93
CA VAL A 25 12.38 -2.66 2.81
C VAL A 25 10.95 -2.17 3.00
N VAL A 26 10.57 -2.01 4.26
CA VAL A 26 9.26 -1.44 4.65
C VAL A 26 9.43 0.03 5.01
N PRO A 27 8.83 0.97 4.25
CA PRO A 27 8.88 2.39 4.58
C PRO A 27 7.94 2.72 5.75
N ALA A 28 8.11 3.91 6.33
CA ALA A 28 7.12 4.48 7.24
C ALA A 28 5.91 4.97 6.45
N PHE A 29 4.70 4.57 6.85
CA PHE A 29 3.45 5.03 6.22
C PHE A 29 2.74 6.08 7.07
N ARG A 30 2.24 7.13 6.43
CA ARG A 30 1.53 8.25 7.08
C ARG A 30 0.33 8.73 6.24
N SER A 31 -0.52 9.53 6.89
CA SER A 31 -1.60 10.27 6.24
C SER A 31 -1.89 11.54 7.07
N PRO A 32 -2.20 12.69 6.44
CA PRO A 32 -2.15 12.96 5.01
C PRO A 32 -0.72 13.32 4.54
N PRO A 33 -0.50 13.53 3.23
CA PRO A 33 0.72 14.16 2.73
C PRO A 33 0.84 15.61 3.23
N GLN A 34 2.08 16.11 3.37
CA GLN A 34 2.32 17.50 3.76
C GLN A 34 1.86 18.50 2.69
N ARG A 35 1.87 18.07 1.42
CA ARG A 35 1.33 18.81 0.28
C ARG A 35 -0.14 18.42 0.07
N PRO A 36 -1.11 19.33 0.24
CA PRO A 36 -2.53 19.00 0.18
C PRO A 36 -3.04 18.70 -1.24
N ASP A 37 -2.28 19.10 -2.26
CA ASP A 37 -2.58 18.96 -3.69
C ASP A 37 -2.21 17.59 -4.26
N VAL A 38 -1.57 16.71 -3.48
CA VAL A 38 -1.13 15.39 -3.94
C VAL A 38 -1.82 14.25 -3.22
N ASP A 39 -2.04 13.17 -3.95
CA ASP A 39 -2.64 11.94 -3.41
C ASP A 39 -1.64 11.08 -2.65
N ARG A 40 -0.39 11.12 -3.08
CA ARG A 40 0.71 10.33 -2.54
C ARG A 40 2.00 11.13 -2.60
N ALA A 41 2.77 11.10 -1.52
CA ALA A 41 4.10 11.67 -1.45
C ALA A 41 5.09 10.65 -0.92
N LEU A 42 6.29 10.62 -1.52
CA LEU A 42 7.41 9.81 -1.09
C LEU A 42 8.55 10.74 -0.70
N ARG A 43 9.13 10.53 0.49
CA ARG A 43 10.30 11.27 0.96
C ARG A 43 11.40 10.29 1.35
N ARG A 44 12.53 10.36 0.66
CA ARG A 44 13.78 9.68 1.07
C ARG A 44 14.56 10.59 2.01
N ARG A 45 15.09 10.04 3.09
CA ARG A 45 15.96 10.71 4.06
C ARG A 45 17.41 10.25 3.82
N GLY A 46 18.37 11.08 4.21
CA GLY A 46 19.81 10.79 4.02
C GLY A 46 20.33 9.60 4.82
N ASP A 47 19.58 9.16 5.82
CA ASP A 47 19.82 7.99 6.67
C ASP A 47 19.24 6.68 6.08
N GLY A 48 18.73 6.73 4.84
CA GLY A 48 18.11 5.58 4.17
C GLY A 48 16.65 5.34 4.54
N HIS A 49 16.08 6.07 5.49
CA HIS A 49 14.66 5.94 5.82
C HIS A 49 13.79 6.53 4.71
N VAL A 50 12.71 5.83 4.37
CA VAL A 50 11.70 6.30 3.42
C VAL A 50 10.36 6.48 4.12
N THR A 51 9.71 7.62 3.91
CA THR A 51 8.35 7.88 4.36
C THR A 51 7.42 8.02 3.16
N ILE A 52 6.31 7.29 3.20
CA ILE A 52 5.20 7.37 2.26
C ILE A 52 4.03 8.03 2.98
N ALA A 53 3.47 9.07 2.41
CA ALA A 53 2.23 9.67 2.89
C ALA A 53 1.15 9.59 1.82
N VAL A 54 -0.07 9.21 2.20
CA VAL A 54 -1.21 9.07 1.27
C VAL A 54 -2.42 9.84 1.77
N ARG A 55 -3.22 10.39 0.84
CA ARG A 55 -4.47 11.07 1.13
C ARG A 55 -5.59 10.04 1.27
N LEU A 56 -6.26 10.02 2.42
CA LEU A 56 -7.45 9.17 2.66
C LEU A 56 -8.76 9.86 2.27
N ALA A 57 -8.86 11.17 2.52
CA ALA A 57 -10.12 11.91 2.40
C ALA A 57 -10.51 12.13 0.92
N GLY A 58 -11.80 11.96 0.62
CA GLY A 58 -12.37 12.22 -0.70
C GLY A 58 -11.93 11.24 -1.78
N ARG A 59 -11.52 10.02 -1.41
CA ARG A 59 -11.04 9.00 -2.35
C ARG A 59 -11.64 7.63 -2.02
N PRO A 60 -11.90 6.78 -3.03
CA PRO A 60 -12.18 5.38 -2.80
C PRO A 60 -11.02 4.73 -2.04
N PHE A 61 -11.32 3.91 -1.05
CA PHE A 61 -10.27 3.30 -0.22
C PHE A 61 -9.37 2.36 -1.03
N ALA A 62 -9.89 1.72 -2.08
CA ALA A 62 -9.10 0.92 -3.02
C ALA A 62 -7.98 1.73 -3.70
N ALA A 63 -8.19 3.03 -3.97
CA ALA A 63 -7.14 3.90 -4.52
C ALA A 63 -6.01 4.15 -3.50
N VAL A 64 -6.34 4.25 -2.21
CA VAL A 64 -5.35 4.33 -1.12
C VAL A 64 -4.52 3.04 -1.07
N GLN A 65 -5.16 1.88 -1.17
CA GLN A 65 -4.47 0.59 -1.15
C GLN A 65 -3.55 0.41 -2.36
N ALA A 66 -4.01 0.81 -3.56
CA ALA A 66 -3.18 0.86 -4.76
C ALA A 66 -1.94 1.75 -4.55
N ASP A 67 -2.13 2.92 -3.95
CA ASP A 67 -1.03 3.83 -3.63
C ASP A 67 0.02 3.24 -2.69
N LEU A 68 -0.42 2.49 -1.67
CA LEU A 68 0.47 1.82 -0.74
C LEU A 68 1.27 0.70 -1.43
N ILE A 69 0.62 -0.08 -2.28
CA ILE A 69 1.24 -1.15 -3.05
C ILE A 69 2.29 -0.59 -4.02
N ASP A 70 1.91 0.39 -4.84
CA ASP A 70 2.85 0.99 -5.79
C ASP A 70 4.02 1.67 -5.08
N ALA A 71 3.79 2.27 -3.92
CA ALA A 71 4.87 2.84 -3.11
C ALA A 71 5.87 1.76 -2.65
N LEU A 72 5.41 0.58 -2.24
CA LEU A 72 6.32 -0.52 -1.88
C LEU A 72 7.17 -0.97 -3.06
N LEU A 73 6.57 -1.07 -4.25
CA LEU A 73 7.31 -1.40 -5.48
C LEU A 73 8.35 -0.33 -5.82
N ILE A 74 7.99 0.95 -5.74
CA ILE A 74 8.90 2.08 -6.01
C ILE A 74 10.05 2.12 -5.01
N VAL A 75 9.77 1.90 -3.72
CA VAL A 75 10.80 1.93 -2.68
C VAL A 75 11.82 0.82 -2.88
N ASN A 76 11.37 -0.35 -3.34
CA ASN A 76 12.18 -1.55 -3.54
C ASN A 76 12.61 -1.75 -5.00
N GLU A 77 12.38 -0.77 -5.87
CA GLU A 77 12.83 -0.76 -7.27
C GLU A 77 12.36 -1.97 -8.09
N ILE A 78 11.17 -2.48 -7.78
CA ILE A 78 10.59 -3.65 -8.44
C ILE A 78 9.94 -3.23 -9.76
N VAL A 79 10.40 -3.78 -10.87
CA VAL A 79 10.01 -3.39 -12.24
C VAL A 79 9.60 -4.60 -13.09
N GLY A 80 9.04 -4.33 -14.28
CA GLY A 80 8.76 -5.36 -15.29
C GLY A 80 7.80 -6.47 -14.82
N ALA A 81 8.13 -7.72 -15.14
CA ALA A 81 7.30 -8.88 -14.82
C ALA A 81 7.18 -9.11 -13.30
N ASP A 82 8.24 -8.84 -12.55
CA ASP A 82 8.28 -8.97 -11.10
C ASP A 82 7.36 -7.97 -10.40
N ALA A 83 7.19 -6.77 -10.98
CA ALA A 83 6.24 -5.80 -10.48
C ALA A 83 4.80 -6.34 -10.52
N GLN A 84 4.43 -7.03 -11.60
CA GLN A 84 3.07 -7.52 -11.75
C GLN A 84 2.78 -8.72 -10.84
N SER A 85 3.71 -9.67 -10.71
CA SER A 85 3.58 -10.78 -9.75
C SER A 85 3.54 -10.27 -8.30
N SER A 86 4.32 -9.25 -7.98
CA SER A 86 4.34 -8.64 -6.65
C SER A 86 3.06 -7.88 -6.32
N ARG A 87 2.51 -7.09 -7.27
CA ARG A 87 1.20 -6.44 -7.09
C ARG A 87 0.11 -7.47 -6.78
N ARG A 88 0.04 -8.57 -7.53
CA ARG A 88 -0.92 -9.65 -7.28
C ARG A 88 -0.74 -10.23 -5.87
N SER A 89 0.49 -10.47 -5.45
CA SER A 89 0.79 -11.02 -4.13
C SER A 89 0.35 -10.08 -3.00
N LEU A 90 0.59 -8.78 -3.13
CA LEU A 90 0.19 -7.78 -2.14
C LEU A 90 -1.33 -7.58 -2.09
N TRP A 91 -2.02 -7.57 -3.23
CA TRP A 91 -3.48 -7.55 -3.29
C TRP A 91 -4.10 -8.81 -2.68
N ASN A 92 -3.54 -9.99 -2.96
CA ASN A 92 -3.99 -11.24 -2.35
C ASN A 92 -3.83 -11.21 -0.82
N ALA A 93 -2.74 -10.63 -0.31
CA ALA A 93 -2.56 -10.46 1.13
C ALA A 93 -3.66 -9.58 1.76
N LEU A 94 -4.03 -8.47 1.11
CA LEU A 94 -5.15 -7.62 1.54
C LEU A 94 -6.50 -8.36 1.48
N ALA A 95 -6.74 -9.12 0.41
CA ALA A 95 -7.98 -9.88 0.24
C ALA A 95 -8.14 -10.97 1.31
N LEU A 96 -7.08 -11.75 1.57
CA LEU A 96 -7.05 -12.78 2.62
C LEU A 96 -7.24 -12.17 4.02
N ALA A 97 -6.81 -10.93 4.23
CA ALA A 97 -7.02 -10.19 5.48
C ALA A 97 -8.38 -9.45 5.53
N GLY A 98 -9.27 -9.66 4.55
CA GLY A 98 -10.59 -9.02 4.49
C GLY A 98 -10.54 -7.50 4.29
N GLN A 99 -9.44 -6.96 3.75
CA GLN A 99 -9.25 -5.51 3.57
C GLN A 99 -9.75 -4.98 2.21
N VAL A 100 -10.07 -5.85 1.26
CA VAL A 100 -10.60 -5.47 -0.05
C VAL A 100 -12.13 -5.55 0.00
N ASP A 101 -12.80 -4.53 -0.52
CA ASP A 101 -14.27 -4.56 -0.66
C ASP A 101 -14.66 -5.37 -1.90
N GLY A 102 -15.63 -6.28 -1.77
CA GLY A 102 -16.13 -7.12 -2.87
C GLY A 102 -15.77 -8.60 -2.71
N SER A 103 -16.57 -9.49 -3.31
CA SER A 103 -16.39 -10.94 -3.24
C SER A 103 -15.10 -11.36 -3.95
N PRO A 104 -14.28 -12.27 -3.38
CA PRO A 104 -13.04 -12.79 -4.02
C PRO A 104 -13.28 -13.53 -5.35
N ALA A 105 -14.55 -13.74 -5.73
CA ALA A 105 -14.95 -14.52 -6.89
C ALA A 105 -14.59 -13.92 -8.26
N LEU A 106 -14.19 -12.65 -8.37
CA LEU A 106 -13.83 -12.06 -9.67
C LEU A 106 -12.35 -12.23 -10.07
N LEU A 107 -11.53 -12.89 -9.25
CA LEU A 107 -10.08 -13.01 -9.47
C LEU A 107 -9.61 -14.39 -9.99
N ALA A 108 -10.54 -15.26 -10.38
CA ALA A 108 -10.26 -16.63 -10.86
C ALA A 108 -10.58 -16.87 -12.35
N ALA A 109 -10.58 -15.83 -13.18
CA ALA A 109 -10.73 -15.94 -14.63
C ALA A 109 -9.38 -15.73 -15.35
#